data_AF-A0A7I7U4I8-F1
#
_entry.id   AF-A0A7I7U4I8-F1
#
_cell.length_a   1.000
_cell.length_b   1.000
_cell.length_c   1.000
_cell.angle_alpha   90.00
_cell.angle_beta   90.00
_cell.angle_gamma   90.00
#
_symmetry.space_group_name_H-M   'P 1'
#
loop_
_entity.id
_entity.type
_entity.pdbx_description
1 polymer ?
#
loop_
_entity_poly.entity_id
_entity_poly.type
_entity_poly.pdbx_seq_one_letter_code
_entity_poly.pdbx_strand_id
1 'polypeptide(L)' 'MGALRIAALAFAVLALVAGGLQLAAYFSGAFARHLILGVFACAVGVSVGAATVASMWRSRR' A
#
# COMPACT_ATOMS: atom_id res chain seq x y z
N MET A 1 7.06 5.37 19.45
CA MET A 1 7.31 5.63 18.00
C MET A 1 7.54 4.36 17.18
N GLY A 2 8.27 3.35 17.67
CA GLY A 2 8.56 2.12 16.90
C GLY A 2 7.32 1.31 16.49
N ALA A 3 6.39 1.07 17.43
CA ALA A 3 5.15 0.33 17.15
C ALA A 3 4.29 0.98 16.05
N LEU A 4 4.20 2.32 16.03
CA LEU A 4 3.45 3.06 15.02
C LEU A 4 4.07 2.90 13.62
N ARG A 5 5.40 2.87 13.52
CA ARG A 5 6.14 2.63 12.26
C ARG A 5 5.93 1.21 11.75
N ILE A 6 5.94 0.22 12.64
CA ILE A 6 5.68 -1.19 12.30
C ILE A 6 4.24 -1.33 11.80
N ALA A 7 3.27 -0.73 12.48
CA ALA A 7 1.87 -0.74 12.07
C ALA A 7 1.67 -0.07 10.68
N ALA A 8 2.32 1.07 10.44
CA ALA A 8 2.26 1.76 9.15
C ALA A 8 2.90 0.94 8.01
N LEU A 9 4.02 0.25 8.26
CA LEU A 9 4.61 -0.67 7.28
C LEU A 9 3.72 -1.88 7.01
N ALA A 10 3.16 -2.51 8.05
CA ALA A 10 2.25 -3.62 7.90
C ALA A 10 1.01 -3.22 7.09
N PHE A 11 0.44 -2.04 7.37
CA PHE A 11 -0.65 -1.48 6.59
C PHE A 11 -0.27 -1.25 5.13
N ALA A 12 0.91 -0.67 4.86
CA ALA A 12 1.39 -0.45 3.50
C ALA A 12 1.50 -1.76 2.72
N VAL A 13 2.04 -2.82 3.33
CA VAL A 13 2.13 -4.16 2.71
C VAL A 13 0.75 -4.72 2.41
N LEU A 14 -0.17 -4.70 3.38
CA LEU A 14 -1.53 -5.18 3.19
C LEU A 14 -2.29 -4.41 2.11
N ALA A 15 -2.10 -3.08 2.04
CA ALA A 15 -2.68 -2.24 1.01
C ALA A 15 -2.17 -2.58 -0.39
N LEU A 16 -0.86 -2.85 -0.55
CA LEU A 16 -0.29 -3.30 -1.82
C LEU A 16 -0.81 -4.68 -2.23
N VAL A 17 -0.93 -5.61 -1.28
CA VAL A 17 -1.47 -6.95 -1.55
C VAL A 17 -2.94 -6.86 -1.97
N ALA A 18 -3.75 -6.10 -1.24
CA ALA A 18 -5.16 -5.90 -1.56
C ALA A 18 -5.33 -5.23 -2.93
N GLY A 19 -4.55 -4.17 -3.19
CA GLY A 19 -4.58 -3.48 -4.48
C GLY A 19 -4.16 -4.38 -5.64
N GLY A 20 -3.03 -5.10 -5.47
CA GLY A 20 -2.53 -6.06 -6.46
C GLY A 20 -3.52 -7.17 -6.78
N LEU A 21 -4.20 -7.72 -5.77
CA LEU A 21 -5.27 -8.71 -5.95
C LEU A 21 -6.47 -8.14 -6.71
N GLN A 22 -6.86 -6.89 -6.45
CA GLN A 22 -7.94 -6.22 -7.19
C GLN A 22 -7.55 -5.96 -8.65
N LEU A 23 -6.30 -5.55 -8.91
CA LEU A 23 -5.77 -5.45 -10.27
C LEU A 23 -5.75 -6.82 -10.98
N ALA A 24 -5.31 -7.88 -10.30
CA ALA A 24 -5.33 -9.24 -10.85
C ALA A 24 -6.76 -9.72 -11.17
N ALA A 25 -7.72 -9.41 -10.29
CA ALA A 25 -9.13 -9.72 -10.52
C ALA A 25 -9.70 -8.98 -11.74
N TYR A 26 -9.30 -7.72 -11.96
CA TYR A 26 -9.68 -6.97 -13.16
C TYR A 26 -9.15 -7.64 -14.43
N PHE A 27 -7.88 -8.05 -14.46
CA PHE A 27 -7.31 -8.77 -15.60
C PHE A 27 -7.97 -10.13 -15.86
N SER A 28 -8.55 -10.76 -14.82
CA SER A 28 -9.34 -12.00 -14.96
C SER A 28 -10.77 -11.79 -15.50
N GLY A 29 -11.13 -10.57 -15.94
CA GLY A 29 -12.45 -10.26 -16.50
C GLY A 29 -13.47 -9.72 -15.50
N ALA A 30 -13.05 -9.32 -14.29
CA ALA A 30 -13.94 -8.70 -13.32
C ALA A 30 -14.28 -7.24 -13.68
N PHE A 31 -15.35 -6.71 -13.07
CA PHE A 31 -15.83 -5.35 -13.27
C PHE A 31 -14.74 -4.27 -13.10
N ALA A 32 -14.83 -3.18 -13.87
CA ALA A 32 -13.95 -2.00 -13.84
C ALA A 32 -13.74 -1.38 -12.45
N ARG A 33 -14.67 -1.59 -11.50
CA ARG A 33 -14.50 -1.15 -10.10
C ARG A 33 -13.22 -1.70 -9.44
N HIS A 34 -12.77 -2.89 -9.82
CA HIS A 34 -11.59 -3.52 -9.26
C HIS A 34 -10.30 -2.83 -9.73
N LEU A 35 -10.30 -2.27 -10.94
CA LEU A 35 -9.19 -1.44 -11.43
C LEU A 35 -9.04 -0.18 -10.59
N ILE A 36 -10.14 0.55 -10.37
CA ILE A 36 -10.12 1.82 -9.62
C ILE A 36 -9.68 1.57 -8.17
N LEU A 37 -10.29 0.59 -7.50
CA LEU A 37 -9.95 0.23 -6.12
C LEU A 37 -8.52 -0.29 -6.01
N GLY A 38 -8.08 -1.09 -6.98
CA GLY A 38 -6.73 -1.64 -7.02
C GLY A 38 -5.65 -0.56 -7.16
N VAL A 39 -5.83 0.35 -8.12
CA VAL A 39 -4.91 1.47 -8.33
C VAL A 39 -4.89 2.40 -7.11
N PHE A 40 -6.05 2.68 -6.52
CA PHE A 40 -6.15 3.49 -5.31
C PHE A 40 -5.40 2.85 -4.15
N ALA A 41 -5.64 1.57 -3.86
CA ALA A 41 -4.97 0.85 -2.79
C ALA A 41 -3.46 0.78 -3.00
N CYS A 42 -3.00 0.59 -4.25
CA CYS A 42 -1.58 0.66 -4.59
C CYS A 42 -0.97 2.04 -4.32
N ALA A 43 -1.61 3.13 -4.76
CA ALA A 43 -1.13 4.49 -4.54
C ALA A 43 -1.03 4.84 -3.04
N VAL A 44 -2.02 4.40 -2.26
CA VAL A 44 -2.03 4.56 -0.79
C VAL A 44 -0.90 3.75 -0.15
N GLY A 45 -0.76 2.47 -0.51
CA GLY A 45 0.29 1.59 0.02
C GLY A 45 1.70 2.14 -0.24
N VAL A 46 1.98 2.58 -1.48
CA VAL A 46 3.26 3.20 -1.85
C VAL A 46 3.50 4.49 -1.05
N SER A 47 2.50 5.37 -0.94
CA SER A 47 2.65 6.65 -0.23
C SER A 47 2.93 6.46 1.26
N VAL A 48 2.16 5.59 1.93
CA VAL A 48 2.35 5.29 3.35
C VAL A 48 3.69 4.59 3.59
N GLY A 49 4.05 3.62 2.74
CA GLY A 49 5.34 2.94 2.82
C GLY A 49 6.52 3.90 2.66
N ALA A 50 6.50 4.74 1.62
CA ALA A 50 7.54 5.72 1.35
C ALA A 50 7.68 6.75 2.48
N ALA A 51 6.57 7.29 2.98
CA ALA A 51 6.58 8.22 4.10
C ALA A 51 7.15 7.58 5.38
N THR A 52 6.80 6.31 5.64
CA THR A 52 7.30 5.58 6.81
C THR A 52 8.79 5.30 6.70
N VAL A 53 9.28 4.87 5.53
CA VAL A 53 10.71 4.66 5.26
C VAL A 53 11.49 5.97 5.36
N ALA A 54 10.97 7.06 4.79
CA ALA A 54 11.60 8.38 4.88
C ALA A 54 11.69 8.88 6.33
N SER A 55 10.63 8.67 7.13
CA SER A 55 10.61 8.97 8.57
C SER A 55 11.65 8.16 9.35
N MET A 56 11.79 6.86 9.03
CA MET A 56 12.83 6.01 9.63
C MET A 56 14.23 6.49 9.27
N TRP A 57 14.44 6.88 8.02
CA TRP A 57 15.75 7.34 7.55
C TRP A 57 16.15 8.68 8.15
N ARG A 58 15.19 9.63 8.25
CA ARG A 58 15.39 10.92 8.92
C ARG A 58 15.75 10.75 10.40
N SER A 59 15.16 9.75 11.05
CA SER A 59 15.40 9.45 12.48
C SER A 59 16.74 8.77 12.75
N ARG A 60 17.41 8.25 11.72
CA ARG A 60 18.74 7.64 11.83
C ARG A 60 19.88 8.62 11.53
N ARG A 61 19.60 9.76 10.90
CA ARG A 61 20.54 10.87 10.70
C ARG A 61 20.49 11.80 11.90
#